data_AF-R1CZE0-F1
#
_entry.id   AF-R1CZE0-F1
#
_cell.length_a   1.000
_cell.length_b   1.000
_cell.length_c   1.000
_cell.angle_alpha   90.00
_cell.angle_beta   90.00
_cell.angle_gamma   90.00
#
_symmetry.space_group_name_H-M   'P 1'
#
loop_
_entity.id
_entity.type
_entity.pdbx_description
1 polymer ?
#
loop_
_entity_poly.entity_id
_entity_poly.type
_entity_poly.pdbx_seq_one_letter_code
_entity_poly.pdbx_strand_id
1 'polypeptide(L)'
;MLLPQRSGAGRPRDESLDHSSWRRDEHQSSDARICVQPSRSAAGGQLNAKQLNNRISAASGTEELLTLFAAHSTSLDHIHAGNLWNKLGKQNIERRHEEQLEQLVQRTLDLVASCEARNLANVAHGVAKCRLPASVDTSRWSTQDRVQLHQWQLWLSLERGADGQQHLLSESQRQLCRDAMQHTQVTISRLQRSVAAALAAVHSGFEEEYLEPRTGYSLDLALPSTRISIEVDGPSHFLLTDGRGVRRPNGPTLLKRRLLAAAGWRVISVPFFEWNALSTASERQTYLERAAVAPPQ
;
A
#
# COMPACT_ATOMS: atom_id res chain seq x y z
N MET A 1 -23.44 35.83 27.71
CA MET A 1 -22.79 36.65 28.76
C MET A 1 -22.69 35.78 30.02
N LEU A 2 -21.49 35.66 30.60
CA LEU A 2 -21.17 35.12 31.94
C LEU A 2 -21.79 33.78 32.42
N LEU A 3 -20.95 32.74 32.42
CA LEU A 3 -20.74 31.80 33.55
C LEU A 3 -19.47 32.25 34.32
N PRO A 4 -19.01 31.59 35.42
CA PRO A 4 -19.57 30.45 36.17
C PRO A 4 -20.12 30.92 37.56
N GLN A 5 -19.98 30.36 38.78
CA GLN A 5 -19.13 29.31 39.40
C GLN A 5 -19.79 28.65 40.65
N ARG A 6 -19.17 27.57 41.15
CA ARG A 6 -19.28 27.06 42.54
C ARG A 6 -17.88 26.65 43.07
N SER A 7 -17.74 26.50 44.39
CA SER A 7 -16.44 26.52 45.10
C SER A 7 -16.07 25.22 45.85
N GLY A 8 -14.79 24.81 45.75
CA GLY A 8 -14.12 23.82 46.62
C GLY A 8 -14.37 22.35 46.28
N ALA A 9 -13.45 21.40 46.48
CA ALA A 9 -12.02 21.44 46.89
C ALA A 9 -11.35 20.10 46.44
N GLY A 10 -10.03 19.85 46.50
CA GLY A 10 -8.87 20.60 47.00
C GLY A 10 -7.56 19.85 46.68
N ARG A 11 -6.50 20.00 47.50
CA ARG A 11 -5.25 19.18 47.47
C ARG A 11 -4.64 19.05 48.86
N PRO A 12 -3.97 17.93 49.17
CA PRO A 12 -2.50 17.92 49.39
C PRO A 12 -1.83 16.66 48.78
N ARG A 13 -0.50 16.47 48.76
CA ARG A 13 0.65 17.33 49.11
C ARG A 13 1.85 17.02 48.18
N ASP A 14 2.97 17.69 48.43
CA ASP A 14 4.25 17.57 47.72
C ASP A 14 5.32 17.12 48.73
N GLU A 15 6.18 16.17 48.37
CA GLU A 15 7.32 15.71 49.19
C GLU A 15 8.54 15.46 48.28
N SER A 16 9.58 16.25 48.51
CA SER A 16 10.94 16.11 47.97
C SER A 16 11.90 15.68 49.10
N LEU A 17 13.19 15.45 48.77
CA LEU A 17 14.33 14.94 49.58
C LEU A 17 14.79 13.53 49.11
N ASP A 18 16.08 13.15 49.12
CA ASP A 18 17.33 13.87 49.42
C ASP A 18 18.53 13.30 48.59
N HIS A 19 19.67 14.00 48.57
CA HIS A 19 20.98 13.53 48.07
C HIS A 19 21.93 13.15 49.22
N SER A 20 22.33 11.89 49.36
CA SER A 20 23.69 11.53 49.88
C SER A 20 24.01 10.02 49.84
N SER A 21 25.32 9.72 49.96
CA SER A 21 25.95 8.37 49.93
C SER A 21 25.88 7.63 48.58
N TRP A 22 26.92 6.96 48.08
CA TRP A 22 28.14 6.45 48.73
C TRP A 22 29.44 6.91 48.02
N ARG A 23 30.59 6.78 48.69
CA ARG A 23 31.94 7.12 48.16
C ARG A 23 33.03 6.30 48.87
N ARG A 24 34.16 6.04 48.17
CA ARG A 24 35.32 5.18 48.55
C ARG A 24 35.00 3.67 48.53
N ASP A 25 35.97 2.79 48.33
CA ASP A 25 37.45 2.90 48.35
C ASP A 25 38.08 3.11 46.94
N GLU A 26 39.12 3.93 46.72
CA GLU A 26 40.58 3.75 46.99
C GLU A 26 41.23 2.62 46.17
N HIS A 27 41.91 2.93 45.06
CA HIS A 27 43.30 3.43 44.91
C HIS A 27 44.37 2.31 44.91
N GLN A 28 44.90 2.01 43.72
CA GLN A 28 46.29 1.58 43.55
C GLN A 28 46.81 2.06 42.19
N SER A 29 48.11 2.37 42.11
CA SER A 29 48.74 3.06 40.98
C SER A 29 50.04 2.38 40.57
N SER A 30 50.28 2.25 39.26
CA SER A 30 51.60 2.00 38.69
C SER A 30 51.65 2.40 37.21
N ASP A 31 52.80 2.92 36.78
CA ASP A 31 52.99 3.55 35.47
C ASP A 31 52.91 2.57 34.28
N ALA A 32 52.14 2.95 33.24
CA ALA A 32 52.25 2.39 31.90
C ALA A 32 52.19 3.50 30.84
N ARG A 33 53.32 3.71 30.15
CA ARG A 33 53.59 4.83 29.24
C ARG A 33 52.54 4.99 28.14
N ILE A 34 52.16 6.23 27.84
CA ILE A 34 51.35 6.58 26.67
C ILE A 34 52.07 6.11 25.40
N CYS A 35 51.49 5.17 24.68
CA CYS A 35 51.93 4.73 23.35
C CYS A 35 50.83 5.03 22.34
N VAL A 36 50.92 6.16 21.64
CA VAL A 36 50.05 6.47 20.51
C VAL A 36 50.46 5.59 19.33
N GLN A 37 49.80 4.44 19.17
CA GLN A 37 50.00 3.59 18.00
C GLN A 37 49.12 4.05 16.83
N PRO A 38 49.68 4.31 15.63
CA PRO A 38 48.90 4.61 14.45
C PRO A 38 48.23 3.32 13.93
N SER A 39 46.94 3.13 14.21
CA SER A 39 46.16 1.97 13.78
C SER A 39 45.80 2.03 12.29
N ARG A 40 46.82 1.71 11.47
CA ARG A 40 46.84 1.27 10.07
C ARG A 40 45.50 1.24 9.30
N SER A 41 45.51 1.99 8.20
CA SER A 41 44.90 1.69 6.88
C SER A 41 43.92 0.50 6.74
N ALA A 42 42.72 0.83 6.26
CA ALA A 42 41.89 0.05 5.32
C ALA A 42 42.08 -1.49 5.28
N ALA A 43 41.14 -2.21 5.89
CA ALA A 43 40.88 -3.61 5.60
C ALA A 43 39.43 -3.76 5.09
N GLY A 44 39.25 -4.36 3.91
CA GLY A 44 37.95 -4.54 3.25
C GLY A 44 37.10 -5.64 3.88
N GLY A 45 36.66 -5.45 5.12
CA GLY A 45 35.72 -6.35 5.79
C GLY A 45 34.34 -6.29 5.12
N GLN A 46 33.99 -7.32 4.33
CA GLN A 46 32.67 -7.45 3.71
C GLN A 46 31.59 -7.45 4.80
N LEU A 47 30.70 -6.46 4.77
CA LEU A 47 29.64 -6.32 5.78
C LEU A 47 28.70 -7.52 5.73
N ASN A 48 28.37 -8.07 6.90
CA ASN A 48 27.26 -9.02 6.98
C ASN A 48 25.91 -8.29 6.85
N ALA A 49 24.85 -9.02 6.48
CA ALA A 49 23.51 -8.48 6.25
C ALA A 49 23.02 -7.56 7.39
N LYS A 50 23.22 -7.95 8.66
CA LYS A 50 22.79 -7.14 9.80
C LYS A 50 23.56 -5.81 9.90
N GLN A 51 24.86 -5.81 9.59
CA GLN A 51 25.67 -4.60 9.55
C GLN A 51 25.28 -3.68 8.39
N LEU A 52 25.05 -4.23 7.20
CA LEU A 52 24.65 -3.48 6.00
C LEU A 52 23.26 -2.84 6.20
N ASN A 53 22.27 -3.62 6.66
CA ASN A 53 20.94 -3.10 6.98
C ASN A 53 20.95 -2.03 8.08
N ASN A 54 21.83 -2.16 9.08
CA ASN A 54 22.02 -1.11 10.09
C ASN A 54 22.61 0.18 9.48
N ARG A 55 23.59 0.08 8.56
CA ARG A 55 24.13 1.27 7.86
C ARG A 55 23.07 1.95 6.98
N ILE A 56 22.30 1.18 6.20
CA ILE A 56 21.17 1.72 5.41
C ILE A 56 20.15 2.41 6.33
N SER A 57 19.88 1.85 7.51
CA SER A 57 18.98 2.46 8.49
C SER A 57 19.52 3.78 9.06
N ALA A 58 20.83 3.87 9.30
CA ALA A 58 21.49 5.08 9.80
C ALA A 58 21.68 6.17 8.72
N ALA A 59 21.87 5.78 7.46
CA ALA A 59 22.25 6.69 6.37
C ALA A 59 21.31 7.88 6.21
N SER A 60 21.89 9.05 5.99
CA SER A 60 21.27 10.37 6.16
C SER A 60 20.75 10.99 4.86
N GLY A 61 21.36 10.68 3.71
CA GLY A 61 21.03 11.29 2.41
C GLY A 61 21.20 10.34 1.22
N THR A 62 20.79 10.80 0.03
CA THR A 62 20.74 10.03 -1.23
C THR A 62 22.09 9.44 -1.63
N GLU A 63 23.14 10.26 -1.68
CA GLU A 63 24.51 9.84 -2.04
C GLU A 63 25.05 8.73 -1.12
N GLU A 64 24.76 8.80 0.18
CA GLU A 64 25.19 7.79 1.16
C GLU A 64 24.46 6.46 0.94
N LEU A 65 23.16 6.50 0.67
CA LEU A 65 22.33 5.33 0.37
C LEU A 65 22.74 4.66 -0.95
N LEU A 66 23.05 5.45 -1.99
CA LEU A 66 23.46 4.94 -3.30
C LEU A 66 24.92 4.46 -3.30
N THR A 67 25.80 5.07 -2.51
CA THR A 67 27.15 4.55 -2.24
C THR A 67 27.09 3.20 -1.52
N LEU A 68 26.22 3.05 -0.51
CA LEU A 68 25.98 1.77 0.18
C LEU A 68 25.38 0.72 -0.76
N PHE A 69 24.50 1.11 -1.69
CA PHE A 69 24.01 0.22 -2.75
C PHE A 69 25.16 -0.24 -3.66
N ALA A 70 25.91 0.69 -4.25
CA ALA A 70 26.96 0.38 -5.23
C ALA A 70 28.07 -0.51 -4.66
N ALA A 71 28.49 -0.26 -3.42
CA ALA A 71 29.52 -1.05 -2.72
C ALA A 71 29.08 -2.47 -2.34
N HIS A 72 27.78 -2.78 -2.36
CA HIS A 72 27.23 -4.05 -1.86
C HIS A 72 26.23 -4.72 -2.80
N SER A 73 26.04 -4.23 -4.03
CA SER A 73 24.96 -4.59 -4.95
C SER A 73 24.72 -6.09 -5.13
N THR A 74 25.79 -6.86 -5.32
CA THR A 74 25.78 -8.34 -5.46
C THR A 74 25.37 -9.08 -4.19
N SER A 75 25.59 -8.48 -3.02
CA SER A 75 25.27 -9.03 -1.70
C SER A 75 23.94 -8.55 -1.10
N LEU A 76 23.19 -7.69 -1.81
CA LEU A 76 21.87 -7.25 -1.38
C LEU A 76 20.82 -8.35 -1.54
N ASP A 77 19.96 -8.47 -0.53
CA ASP A 77 18.71 -9.24 -0.52
C ASP A 77 17.47 -8.32 -0.47
N HIS A 78 16.28 -8.91 -0.45
CA HIS A 78 15.01 -8.18 -0.40
C HIS A 78 14.79 -7.32 0.86
N ILE A 79 15.41 -7.64 2.00
CA ILE A 79 15.30 -6.85 3.23
C ILE A 79 16.06 -5.54 3.04
N HIS A 80 17.28 -5.63 2.50
CA HIS A 80 18.09 -4.45 2.19
C HIS A 80 17.45 -3.60 1.10
N ALA A 81 16.92 -4.21 0.03
CA ALA A 81 16.21 -3.50 -1.02
C ALA A 81 14.98 -2.75 -0.47
N GLY A 82 14.15 -3.42 0.34
CA GLY A 82 13.03 -2.81 1.03
C GLY A 82 13.45 -1.62 1.90
N ASN A 83 14.54 -1.75 2.67
CA ASN A 83 15.02 -0.65 3.51
C ASN A 83 15.60 0.52 2.70
N LEU A 84 16.41 0.24 1.67
CA LEU A 84 16.98 1.24 0.75
C LEU A 84 15.88 2.10 0.13
N TRP A 85 14.85 1.49 -0.46
CA TRP A 85 13.73 2.22 -1.07
C TRP A 85 12.89 2.99 -0.04
N ASN A 86 12.63 2.41 1.14
CA ASN A 86 11.97 3.10 2.26
C ASN A 86 12.79 4.30 2.78
N LYS A 87 14.12 4.30 2.64
CA LYS A 87 14.99 5.44 3.00
C LYS A 87 15.07 6.47 1.87
N LEU A 88 15.33 6.03 0.63
CA LEU A 88 15.44 6.89 -0.56
C LEU A 88 14.13 7.64 -0.86
N GLY A 89 12.97 6.99 -0.70
CA GLY A 89 11.64 7.62 -0.84
C GLY A 89 11.29 8.65 0.23
N LYS A 90 12.26 9.11 1.04
CA LYS A 90 12.16 10.24 1.98
C LYS A 90 13.20 11.33 1.70
N GLN A 91 14.03 11.17 0.67
CA GLN A 91 15.13 12.06 0.32
C GLN A 91 14.81 12.89 -0.93
N ASN A 92 15.59 13.95 -1.16
CA ASN A 92 15.61 14.63 -2.45
C ASN A 92 16.45 13.83 -3.46
N ILE A 93 15.92 13.62 -4.67
CA ILE A 93 16.62 12.90 -5.75
C ILE A 93 16.81 13.86 -6.92
N GLU A 94 18.09 14.11 -7.22
CA GLU A 94 18.56 14.95 -8.31
C GLU A 94 19.03 14.10 -9.50
N ARG A 95 19.06 14.67 -10.72
CA ARG A 95 19.41 13.96 -11.96
C ARG A 95 20.72 13.17 -11.92
N ARG A 96 21.74 13.66 -11.18
CA ARG A 96 23.05 12.97 -11.04
C ARG A 96 22.95 11.54 -10.51
N HIS A 97 21.84 11.17 -9.85
CA HIS A 97 21.61 9.85 -9.29
C HIS A 97 20.88 8.89 -10.25
N GLU A 98 20.44 9.33 -11.43
CA GLU A 98 19.56 8.56 -12.33
C GLU A 98 20.16 7.19 -12.69
N GLU A 99 21.43 7.12 -13.09
CA GLU A 99 22.13 5.86 -13.42
C GLU A 99 22.19 4.88 -12.23
N GLN A 100 22.52 5.38 -11.03
CA GLN A 100 22.59 4.57 -9.82
C GLN A 100 21.21 4.05 -9.38
N LEU A 101 20.15 4.84 -9.63
CA LEU A 101 18.77 4.46 -9.37
C LEU A 101 18.27 3.43 -10.38
N GLU A 102 18.64 3.52 -11.66
CA GLU A 102 18.36 2.48 -12.66
C GLU A 102 19.04 1.15 -12.30
N GLN A 103 20.31 1.19 -11.89
CA GLN A 103 21.01 0.00 -11.37
C GLN A 103 20.32 -0.59 -10.12
N LEU A 104 19.86 0.26 -9.19
CA LEU A 104 19.10 -0.19 -8.02
C LEU A 104 17.73 -0.77 -8.40
N VAL A 105 17.02 -0.18 -9.38
CA VAL A 105 15.76 -0.72 -9.90
C VAL A 105 15.98 -2.11 -10.49
N GLN A 106 16.97 -2.28 -11.37
CA GLN A 106 17.28 -3.59 -11.96
C GLN A 106 17.61 -4.61 -10.88
N ARG A 107 18.51 -4.28 -9.94
CA ARG A 107 18.84 -5.19 -8.83
C ARG A 107 17.65 -5.50 -7.93
N THR A 108 16.68 -4.58 -7.81
CA THR A 108 15.45 -4.80 -7.06
C THR A 108 14.50 -5.73 -7.81
N LEU A 109 14.38 -5.63 -9.14
CA LEU A 109 13.58 -6.54 -9.96
C LEU A 109 14.04 -8.00 -9.80
N ASP A 110 15.35 -8.25 -9.81
CA ASP A 110 15.93 -9.58 -9.53
C ASP A 110 15.44 -10.16 -8.18
N LEU A 111 15.16 -9.30 -7.21
CA LEU A 111 14.83 -9.65 -5.83
C LEU A 111 13.32 -9.69 -5.55
N VAL A 112 12.46 -9.12 -6.42
CA VAL A 112 10.99 -9.01 -6.22
C VAL A 112 10.35 -10.35 -5.88
N ALA A 113 10.74 -11.43 -6.56
CA ALA A 113 10.20 -12.78 -6.34
C ALA A 113 10.52 -13.36 -4.94
N SER A 114 11.50 -12.79 -4.24
CA SER A 114 11.86 -13.15 -2.86
C SER A 114 11.32 -12.19 -1.80
N CYS A 115 10.72 -11.06 -2.20
CA CYS A 115 10.21 -10.06 -1.26
C CYS A 115 8.96 -10.55 -0.51
N GLU A 116 9.06 -10.66 0.82
CA GLU A 116 7.87 -10.65 1.67
C GLU A 116 7.03 -9.37 1.45
N ALA A 117 5.72 -9.44 1.70
CA ALA A 117 4.78 -8.35 1.40
C ALA A 117 5.18 -6.99 2.02
N ARG A 118 5.80 -7.00 3.22
CA ARG A 118 6.34 -5.80 3.87
C ARG A 118 7.44 -5.13 3.05
N ASN A 119 8.40 -5.90 2.54
CA ASN A 119 9.50 -5.37 1.77
C ASN A 119 9.07 -4.98 0.35
N LEU A 120 8.15 -5.73 -0.27
CA LEU A 120 7.54 -5.33 -1.53
C LEU A 120 6.77 -4.00 -1.43
N ALA A 121 6.01 -3.79 -0.34
CA ALA A 121 5.35 -2.51 -0.08
C ALA A 121 6.34 -1.35 0.14
N ASN A 122 7.44 -1.60 0.85
CA ASN A 122 8.51 -0.61 1.05
C ASN A 122 9.21 -0.25 -0.28
N VAL A 123 9.48 -1.23 -1.14
CA VAL A 123 9.99 -1.04 -2.51
C VAL A 123 9.05 -0.14 -3.30
N ALA A 124 7.78 -0.55 -3.44
CA ALA A 124 6.79 0.17 -4.24
C ALA A 124 6.58 1.62 -3.77
N HIS A 125 6.48 1.85 -2.45
CA HIS A 125 6.35 3.18 -1.87
C HIS A 125 7.59 4.06 -2.07
N GLY A 126 8.79 3.45 -2.00
CA GLY A 126 10.05 4.14 -2.26
C GLY A 126 10.16 4.56 -3.73
N VAL A 127 10.10 3.60 -4.66
CA VAL A 127 10.19 3.82 -6.11
C VAL A 127 9.20 4.91 -6.57
N ALA A 128 7.95 4.84 -6.11
CA ALA A 128 6.90 5.79 -6.44
C ALA A 128 7.19 7.25 -5.98
N LYS A 129 7.95 7.40 -4.89
CA LYS A 129 8.39 8.71 -4.39
C LYS A 129 9.70 9.20 -4.99
N CYS A 130 10.59 8.29 -5.37
CA CYS A 130 11.90 8.61 -5.93
C CYS A 130 11.86 9.29 -7.31
N ARG A 131 10.68 9.38 -7.96
CA ARG A 131 10.50 10.01 -9.27
C ARG A 131 11.50 9.51 -10.32
N LEU A 132 11.40 8.23 -10.67
CA LEU A 132 11.90 7.76 -11.96
C LEU A 132 11.36 8.69 -13.07
N PRO A 133 12.16 9.01 -14.09
CA PRO A 133 11.98 10.21 -14.91
C PRO A 133 10.61 10.27 -15.62
N ALA A 134 10.11 11.48 -15.83
CA ALA A 134 8.77 11.75 -16.39
C ALA A 134 8.55 11.26 -17.85
N SER A 135 9.53 10.57 -18.43
CA SER A 135 9.56 9.98 -19.77
C SER A 135 9.14 8.51 -19.83
N VAL A 136 8.36 8.02 -18.85
CA VAL A 136 7.83 6.65 -18.89
C VAL A 136 6.82 6.50 -20.04
N ASP A 137 7.29 5.94 -21.16
CA ASP A 137 6.45 5.52 -22.28
C ASP A 137 5.67 4.24 -21.91
N THR A 138 4.42 4.42 -21.47
CA THR A 138 3.52 3.33 -21.10
C THR A 138 2.87 2.64 -22.32
N SER A 139 3.11 3.10 -23.55
CA SER A 139 2.54 2.47 -24.75
C SER A 139 3.08 1.06 -24.97
N ARG A 140 4.36 0.82 -24.64
CA ARG A 140 5.06 -0.45 -24.78
C ARG A 140 4.78 -1.48 -23.68
N TRP A 141 4.12 -1.07 -22.61
CA TRP A 141 3.83 -1.93 -21.44
C TRP A 141 2.77 -2.97 -21.78
N SER A 142 2.58 -4.00 -20.94
CA SER A 142 1.42 -4.87 -21.10
C SER A 142 0.13 -4.13 -20.70
N THR A 143 -1.01 -4.63 -21.17
CA THR A 143 -2.32 -4.11 -20.73
C THR A 143 -2.52 -4.29 -19.22
N GLN A 144 -2.01 -5.37 -18.62
CA GLN A 144 -2.08 -5.58 -17.18
C GLN A 144 -1.29 -4.53 -16.39
N ASP A 145 -0.08 -4.18 -16.84
CA ASP A 145 0.76 -3.18 -16.17
C ASP A 145 0.14 -1.78 -16.27
N ARG A 146 -0.44 -1.44 -17.42
CA ARG A 146 -1.23 -0.19 -17.59
C ARG A 146 -2.43 -0.16 -16.65
N VAL A 147 -3.16 -1.27 -16.48
CA VAL A 147 -4.29 -1.36 -15.54
C VAL A 147 -3.83 -1.16 -14.09
N GLN A 148 -2.73 -1.79 -13.66
CA GLN A 148 -2.19 -1.60 -12.31
C GLN A 148 -1.70 -0.16 -12.09
N LEU A 149 -1.03 0.44 -13.08
CA LEU A 149 -0.58 1.82 -13.05
C LEU A 149 -1.77 2.80 -12.97
N HIS A 150 -2.84 2.54 -13.72
CA HIS A 150 -4.09 3.31 -13.64
C HIS A 150 -4.76 3.20 -12.28
N GLN A 151 -4.87 1.99 -11.71
CA GLN A 151 -5.40 1.78 -10.36
C GLN A 151 -4.63 2.57 -9.29
N TRP A 152 -3.30 2.69 -9.43
CA TRP A 152 -2.48 3.54 -8.58
C TRP A 152 -2.70 5.05 -8.81
N GLN A 153 -2.88 5.49 -10.07
CA GLN A 153 -3.25 6.87 -10.39
C GLN A 153 -4.65 7.26 -9.87
N LEU A 154 -5.61 6.32 -9.88
CA LEU A 154 -6.90 6.48 -9.21
C LEU A 154 -6.73 6.64 -7.69
N TRP A 155 -5.92 5.77 -7.06
CA TRP A 155 -5.66 5.88 -5.62
C TRP A 155 -5.06 7.25 -5.23
N LEU A 156 -4.07 7.73 -5.99
CA LEU A 156 -3.49 9.06 -5.79
C LEU A 156 -4.54 10.18 -5.91
N SER A 157 -5.33 10.18 -6.98
CA SER A 157 -6.30 11.25 -7.25
C SER A 157 -7.52 11.23 -6.32
N LEU A 158 -7.99 10.05 -5.89
CA LEU A 158 -9.17 9.90 -5.03
C LEU A 158 -8.85 10.00 -3.53
N GLU A 159 -7.73 9.44 -3.06
CA GLU A 159 -7.42 9.37 -1.61
C GLU A 159 -6.26 10.26 -1.16
N ARG A 160 -5.35 10.66 -2.06
CA ARG A 160 -4.21 11.53 -1.72
C ARG A 160 -4.42 12.98 -2.16
N GLY A 161 -5.31 13.24 -3.11
CA GLY A 161 -5.70 14.59 -3.53
C GLY A 161 -4.49 15.46 -3.84
N ALA A 162 -4.38 16.63 -3.18
CA ALA A 162 -3.28 17.56 -3.34
C ALA A 162 -1.88 16.94 -3.09
N ASP A 163 -1.73 16.08 -2.07
CA ASP A 163 -0.47 15.36 -1.80
C ASP A 163 -0.10 14.41 -2.95
N GLY A 164 -1.12 13.82 -3.60
CA GLY A 164 -0.99 12.86 -4.69
C GLY A 164 -0.74 13.51 -6.05
N GLN A 165 -1.21 14.75 -6.25
CA GLN A 165 -1.12 15.51 -7.49
C GLN A 165 0.29 15.53 -8.09
N GLN A 166 1.31 15.62 -7.24
CA GLN A 166 2.73 15.68 -7.62
C GLN A 166 3.32 14.35 -8.14
N HIS A 167 2.56 13.25 -8.04
CA HIS A 167 2.89 11.90 -8.51
C HIS A 167 1.96 11.44 -9.65
N LEU A 168 1.06 12.30 -10.14
CA LEU A 168 0.22 11.99 -11.29
C LEU A 168 1.02 12.11 -12.60
N LEU A 169 0.77 11.18 -13.52
CA LEU A 169 1.28 11.17 -14.89
C LEU A 169 0.62 12.29 -15.72
N SER A 170 1.11 12.55 -16.93
CA SER A 170 0.42 13.45 -17.88
C SER A 170 -0.97 12.92 -18.25
N GLU A 171 -1.89 13.79 -18.67
CA GLU A 171 -3.26 13.37 -18.99
C GLU A 171 -3.32 12.35 -20.13
N SER A 172 -2.45 12.43 -21.13
CA SER A 172 -2.35 11.42 -22.19
C SER A 172 -1.85 10.07 -21.67
N GLN A 173 -0.86 10.03 -20.77
CA GLN A 173 -0.45 8.79 -20.10
C GLN A 173 -1.58 8.22 -19.23
N ARG A 174 -2.32 9.07 -18.48
CA ARG A 174 -3.48 8.64 -17.68
C ARG A 174 -4.59 8.06 -18.57
N GLN A 175 -4.88 8.70 -19.71
CA GLN A 175 -5.89 8.20 -20.64
C GLN A 175 -5.48 6.86 -21.26
N LEU A 176 -4.25 6.70 -21.75
CA LEU A 176 -3.74 5.42 -22.28
C LEU A 176 -3.85 4.27 -21.26
N CYS A 177 -3.69 4.56 -19.97
CA CYS A 177 -3.81 3.55 -18.91
C CYS A 177 -5.28 3.30 -18.52
N ARG A 178 -6.16 4.30 -18.65
CA ARG A 178 -7.63 4.15 -18.53
C ARG A 178 -8.19 3.29 -19.66
N ASP A 179 -7.84 3.57 -20.91
CA ASP A 179 -8.33 2.85 -22.09
C ASP A 179 -7.97 1.35 -22.00
N ALA A 180 -6.74 1.05 -21.57
CA ALA A 180 -6.27 -0.30 -21.30
C ALA A 180 -7.12 -1.06 -20.27
N MET A 181 -7.74 -0.35 -19.32
CA MET A 181 -8.69 -0.91 -18.36
C MET A 181 -10.06 -1.15 -18.98
N GLN A 182 -10.60 -0.15 -19.68
CA GLN A 182 -11.92 -0.21 -20.32
C GLN A 182 -12.02 -1.30 -21.39
N HIS A 183 -10.89 -1.66 -22.03
CA HIS A 183 -10.82 -2.76 -23.02
C HIS A 183 -10.60 -4.16 -22.41
N THR A 184 -10.65 -4.31 -21.08
CA THR A 184 -10.63 -5.64 -20.44
C THR A 184 -11.95 -6.35 -20.70
N GLN A 185 -11.95 -7.46 -21.46
CA GLN A 185 -13.16 -8.25 -21.73
C GLN A 185 -13.78 -8.77 -20.43
N VAL A 186 -15.06 -8.48 -20.21
CA VAL A 186 -15.84 -9.08 -19.11
C VAL A 186 -16.68 -10.23 -19.64
N THR A 187 -16.73 -11.32 -18.86
CA THR A 187 -17.48 -12.54 -19.20
C THR A 187 -18.63 -12.71 -18.21
N ILE A 188 -19.85 -12.32 -18.60
CA ILE A 188 -21.02 -12.33 -17.72
C ILE A 188 -21.29 -13.75 -17.19
N SER A 189 -21.06 -13.95 -15.91
CA SER A 189 -21.07 -15.28 -15.31
C SER A 189 -22.48 -15.86 -15.13
N ARG A 190 -22.61 -17.18 -14.96
CA ARG A 190 -23.89 -17.80 -14.57
C ARG A 190 -24.37 -17.31 -13.19
N LEU A 191 -23.43 -16.98 -12.31
CA LEU A 191 -23.71 -16.43 -10.98
C LEU A 191 -24.31 -15.02 -11.11
N GLN A 192 -23.65 -14.13 -11.85
CA GLN A 192 -24.09 -12.76 -12.14
C GLN A 192 -25.48 -12.73 -12.78
N ARG A 193 -25.75 -13.54 -13.81
CA ARG A 193 -27.11 -13.67 -14.38
C ARG A 193 -28.16 -14.14 -13.36
N SER A 194 -27.78 -14.96 -12.37
CA SER A 194 -28.69 -15.35 -11.28
C SER A 194 -28.94 -14.21 -10.30
N VAL A 195 -27.97 -13.32 -10.07
CA VAL A 195 -28.12 -12.12 -9.20
C VAL A 195 -28.93 -11.05 -9.93
N ALA A 196 -28.62 -10.76 -11.19
CA ALA A 196 -29.36 -9.83 -12.06
C ALA A 196 -30.85 -10.18 -12.14
N ALA A 197 -31.19 -11.46 -12.38
CA ALA A 197 -32.57 -11.92 -12.44
C ALA A 197 -33.32 -11.81 -11.09
N ALA A 198 -32.62 -11.91 -9.96
CA ALA A 198 -33.22 -11.69 -8.64
C ALA A 198 -33.36 -10.19 -8.31
N LEU A 199 -32.39 -9.37 -8.71
CA LEU A 199 -32.43 -7.91 -8.57
C LEU A 199 -33.58 -7.32 -9.40
N ALA A 200 -33.79 -7.77 -10.63
CA ALA A 200 -34.89 -7.36 -11.51
C ALA A 200 -36.29 -7.60 -10.93
N ALA A 201 -36.43 -8.51 -9.95
CA ALA A 201 -37.68 -8.78 -9.26
C ALA A 201 -37.96 -7.82 -8.08
N VAL A 202 -36.99 -6.98 -7.69
CA VAL A 202 -37.11 -6.01 -6.57
C VAL A 202 -36.71 -4.57 -6.94
N HIS A 203 -35.92 -4.38 -8.00
CA HIS A 203 -35.45 -3.07 -8.47
C HIS A 203 -35.35 -3.04 -10.00
N SER A 204 -36.00 -2.05 -10.63
CA SER A 204 -35.88 -1.78 -12.07
C SER A 204 -34.83 -0.71 -12.34
N GLY A 205 -34.34 -0.60 -13.58
CA GLY A 205 -33.41 0.46 -13.98
C GLY A 205 -31.99 0.35 -13.38
N PHE A 206 -31.54 -0.87 -13.07
CA PHE A 206 -30.11 -1.15 -12.95
C PHE A 206 -29.50 -1.44 -14.32
N GLU A 207 -28.18 -1.30 -14.43
CA GLU A 207 -27.39 -1.58 -15.63
C GLU A 207 -26.43 -2.75 -15.32
N GLU A 208 -26.36 -3.76 -16.20
CA GLU A 208 -25.34 -4.82 -16.14
C GLU A 208 -24.06 -4.33 -16.85
N GLU A 209 -22.88 -4.68 -16.33
CA GLU A 209 -21.57 -4.28 -16.90
C GLU A 209 -21.41 -2.76 -17.11
N TYR A 210 -21.85 -1.98 -16.13
CA TYR A 210 -21.81 -0.52 -16.21
C TYR A 210 -20.36 -0.01 -16.14
N LEU A 211 -19.89 0.58 -17.24
CA LEU A 211 -18.55 1.16 -17.31
C LEU A 211 -18.51 2.53 -16.62
N GLU A 212 -17.95 2.57 -15.41
CA GLU A 212 -17.87 3.79 -14.60
C GLU A 212 -16.84 4.76 -15.20
N PRO A 213 -17.24 5.96 -15.68
CA PRO A 213 -16.36 6.76 -16.56
C PRO A 213 -15.20 7.44 -15.84
N ARG A 214 -15.28 7.67 -14.51
CA ARG A 214 -14.22 8.34 -13.74
C ARG A 214 -13.11 7.37 -13.39
N THR A 215 -13.46 6.12 -13.12
CA THR A 215 -12.55 5.06 -12.67
C THR A 215 -12.15 4.08 -13.78
N GLY A 216 -13.02 3.80 -14.76
CA GLY A 216 -12.77 2.79 -15.81
C GLY A 216 -13.05 1.34 -15.37
N TYR A 217 -13.58 1.12 -14.17
CA TYR A 217 -14.10 -0.20 -13.78
C TYR A 217 -15.43 -0.47 -14.49
N SER A 218 -15.60 -1.70 -15.00
CA SER A 218 -16.95 -2.26 -15.17
C SER A 218 -17.50 -2.64 -13.80
N LEU A 219 -18.78 -2.34 -13.57
CA LEU A 219 -19.55 -2.72 -12.40
C LEU A 219 -20.52 -3.83 -12.80
N ASP A 220 -20.39 -4.99 -12.17
CA ASP A 220 -21.10 -6.21 -12.56
C ASP A 220 -22.63 -5.97 -12.65
N LEU A 221 -23.15 -5.19 -11.69
CA LEU A 221 -24.48 -4.58 -11.65
C LEU A 221 -24.37 -3.18 -11.02
N ALA A 222 -25.05 -2.16 -11.57
CA ALA A 222 -25.02 -0.80 -11.05
C ALA A 222 -26.39 -0.11 -11.03
N LEU A 223 -26.55 0.82 -10.08
CA LEU A 223 -27.64 1.78 -9.99
C LEU A 223 -27.04 3.20 -10.00
N PRO A 224 -26.75 3.79 -11.18
CA PRO A 224 -25.94 5.01 -11.26
C PRO A 224 -26.59 6.24 -10.62
N SER A 225 -27.93 6.30 -10.60
CA SER A 225 -28.71 7.37 -9.97
C SER A 225 -28.57 7.43 -8.45
N THR A 226 -28.34 6.28 -7.78
CA THR A 226 -28.14 6.17 -6.34
C THR A 226 -26.68 5.87 -5.95
N ARG A 227 -25.78 5.77 -6.94
CA ARG A 227 -24.36 5.38 -6.77
C ARG A 227 -24.18 4.04 -6.04
N ILE A 228 -25.09 3.09 -6.24
CA ILE A 228 -24.95 1.72 -5.69
C ILE A 228 -24.35 0.80 -6.75
N SER A 229 -23.37 0.00 -6.34
CA SER A 229 -22.71 -1.06 -7.11
C SER A 229 -22.97 -2.39 -6.41
N ILE A 230 -23.31 -3.44 -7.16
CA ILE A 230 -23.50 -4.80 -6.63
C ILE A 230 -22.51 -5.72 -7.37
N GLU A 231 -21.43 -6.09 -6.67
CA GLU A 231 -20.32 -6.89 -7.16
C GLU A 231 -20.59 -8.38 -6.89
N VAL A 232 -20.44 -9.23 -7.92
CA VAL A 232 -20.85 -10.64 -7.86
C VAL A 232 -19.63 -11.54 -7.75
N ASP A 233 -19.07 -11.58 -6.54
CA ASP A 233 -17.77 -12.18 -6.27
C ASP A 233 -17.74 -13.71 -6.47
N GLY A 234 -17.16 -14.14 -7.58
CA GLY A 234 -16.91 -15.55 -7.92
C GLY A 234 -15.77 -16.19 -7.10
N PRO A 235 -15.53 -17.51 -7.24
CA PRO A 235 -14.52 -18.22 -6.44
C PRO A 235 -13.10 -17.65 -6.49
N SER A 236 -12.68 -17.09 -7.64
CA SER A 236 -11.38 -16.46 -7.85
C SER A 236 -11.19 -15.16 -7.04
N HIS A 237 -12.27 -14.52 -6.58
CA HIS A 237 -12.22 -13.30 -5.78
C HIS A 237 -11.79 -13.55 -4.33
N PHE A 238 -11.69 -14.82 -3.90
CA PHE A 238 -11.41 -15.19 -2.51
C PHE A 238 -10.15 -16.04 -2.34
N LEU A 239 -9.42 -15.74 -1.27
CA LEU A 239 -8.34 -16.56 -0.72
C LEU A 239 -8.89 -17.49 0.37
N LEU A 240 -8.38 -18.72 0.43
CA LEU A 240 -8.60 -19.64 1.56
C LEU A 240 -7.46 -19.45 2.57
N THR A 241 -7.75 -18.85 3.73
CA THR A 241 -6.68 -18.25 4.54
C THR A 241 -6.05 -19.14 5.62
N ASP A 242 -6.70 -20.22 6.04
CA ASP A 242 -6.27 -20.98 7.24
C ASP A 242 -6.69 -22.46 7.28
N GLY A 243 -7.23 -22.99 6.17
CA GLY A 243 -7.79 -24.35 6.11
C GLY A 243 -9.12 -24.56 6.86
N ARG A 244 -9.61 -23.58 7.63
CA ARG A 244 -10.90 -23.64 8.36
C ARG A 244 -12.11 -23.30 7.48
N GLY A 245 -11.92 -23.26 6.16
CA GLY A 245 -12.92 -22.83 5.18
C GLY A 245 -13.18 -21.32 5.15
N VAL A 246 -12.47 -20.51 5.96
CA VAL A 246 -12.61 -19.06 5.98
C VAL A 246 -12.11 -18.47 4.66
N ARG A 247 -13.02 -17.80 3.95
CA ARG A 247 -12.75 -17.08 2.71
C ARG A 247 -12.55 -15.60 3.01
N ARG A 248 -11.52 -14.99 2.42
CA ARG A 248 -11.26 -13.54 2.48
C ARG A 248 -11.12 -12.98 1.06
N PRO A 249 -11.71 -11.82 0.73
CA PRO A 249 -11.50 -11.19 -0.57
C PRO A 249 -10.00 -10.99 -0.87
N ASN A 250 -9.61 -11.17 -2.13
CA ASN A 250 -8.23 -11.03 -2.57
C ASN A 250 -7.84 -9.54 -2.74
N GLY A 251 -6.55 -9.27 -2.98
CA GLY A 251 -6.02 -7.91 -3.16
C GLY A 251 -6.75 -7.10 -4.26
N PRO A 252 -6.82 -7.59 -5.51
CA PRO A 252 -7.60 -6.96 -6.58
C PRO A 252 -9.06 -6.64 -6.23
N THR A 253 -9.78 -7.57 -5.59
CA THR A 253 -11.17 -7.38 -5.16
C THR A 253 -11.29 -6.27 -4.11
N LEU A 254 -10.41 -6.26 -3.10
CA LEU A 254 -10.38 -5.19 -2.09
C LEU A 254 -10.02 -3.83 -2.72
N LEU A 255 -9.12 -3.82 -3.70
CA LEU A 255 -8.71 -2.60 -4.40
C LEU A 255 -9.86 -2.01 -5.26
N LYS A 256 -10.61 -2.85 -6.00
CA LYS A 256 -11.80 -2.42 -6.75
C LYS A 256 -12.83 -1.76 -5.81
N ARG A 257 -13.21 -2.46 -4.73
CA ARG A 257 -14.17 -1.94 -3.73
C ARG A 257 -13.71 -0.60 -3.12
N ARG A 258 -12.44 -0.52 -2.72
CA ARG A 258 -11.84 0.70 -2.13
C ARG A 258 -11.86 1.89 -3.09
N LEU A 259 -11.43 1.70 -4.34
CA LEU A 259 -11.38 2.78 -5.33
C LEU A 259 -12.77 3.24 -5.75
N LEU A 260 -13.75 2.33 -5.84
CA LEU A 260 -15.14 2.68 -6.08
C LEU A 260 -15.75 3.45 -4.90
N ALA A 261 -15.48 3.02 -3.66
CA ALA A 261 -15.89 3.76 -2.46
C ALA A 261 -15.29 5.17 -2.41
N ALA A 262 -13.99 5.32 -2.71
CA ALA A 262 -13.32 6.62 -2.81
C ALA A 262 -13.83 7.47 -3.98
N ALA A 263 -14.34 6.85 -5.05
CA ALA A 263 -15.05 7.54 -6.13
C ALA A 263 -16.50 7.94 -5.77
N GLY A 264 -17.01 7.53 -4.60
CA GLY A 264 -18.36 7.87 -4.11
C GLY A 264 -19.43 6.81 -4.39
N TRP A 265 -19.05 5.56 -4.70
CA TRP A 265 -19.98 4.45 -4.85
C TRP A 265 -20.16 3.68 -3.54
N ARG A 266 -21.41 3.32 -3.21
CA ARG A 266 -21.71 2.31 -2.21
C ARG A 266 -21.60 0.93 -2.85
N VAL A 267 -20.53 0.21 -2.55
CA VAL A 267 -20.29 -1.13 -3.08
C VAL A 267 -20.88 -2.18 -2.15
N ILE A 268 -21.67 -3.08 -2.73
CA ILE A 268 -22.30 -4.25 -2.08
C ILE A 268 -21.64 -5.49 -2.68
N SER A 269 -21.22 -6.43 -1.84
CA SER A 269 -20.67 -7.72 -2.28
C SER A 269 -21.74 -8.80 -2.24
N VAL A 270 -21.75 -9.67 -3.24
CA VAL A 270 -22.58 -10.88 -3.30
C VAL A 270 -21.67 -12.11 -3.47
N PRO A 271 -21.10 -12.66 -2.38
CA PRO A 271 -20.20 -13.79 -2.44
C PRO A 271 -20.88 -15.05 -2.97
N PHE A 272 -20.25 -15.76 -3.91
CA PHE A 272 -20.79 -16.98 -4.51
C PHE A 272 -21.23 -18.03 -3.49
N PHE A 273 -20.54 -18.13 -2.34
CA PHE A 273 -20.82 -19.12 -1.30
C PHE A 273 -22.02 -18.74 -0.42
N GLU A 274 -22.33 -17.45 -0.29
CA GLU A 274 -23.57 -17.00 0.34
C GLU A 274 -24.73 -17.18 -0.63
N TRP A 275 -24.58 -16.70 -1.87
CA TRP A 275 -25.61 -16.81 -2.90
C TRP A 275 -26.06 -18.25 -3.18
N ASN A 276 -25.10 -19.18 -3.27
CA ASN A 276 -25.38 -20.60 -3.52
C ASN A 276 -26.02 -21.33 -2.32
N ALA A 277 -26.01 -20.74 -1.12
CA ALA A 277 -26.74 -21.28 0.03
C ALA A 277 -28.24 -20.91 0.01
N LEU A 278 -28.61 -19.85 -0.72
CA LEU A 278 -30.00 -19.39 -0.83
C LEU A 278 -30.76 -20.28 -1.82
N SER A 279 -31.72 -21.05 -1.31
CA SER A 279 -32.39 -22.13 -2.06
C SER A 279 -33.60 -21.65 -2.86
N THR A 280 -34.23 -20.55 -2.43
CA THR A 280 -35.47 -20.00 -2.99
C THR A 280 -35.28 -18.60 -3.57
N ALA A 281 -36.25 -18.16 -4.39
CA ALA A 281 -36.28 -16.79 -4.90
C ALA A 281 -36.47 -15.75 -3.77
N SER A 282 -37.33 -16.04 -2.78
CA SER A 282 -37.60 -15.12 -1.67
C SER A 282 -36.36 -14.89 -0.79
N GLU A 283 -35.59 -15.93 -0.47
CA GLU A 283 -34.33 -15.79 0.26
C GLU A 283 -33.33 -14.89 -0.48
N ARG A 284 -33.29 -14.98 -1.81
CA ARG A 284 -32.42 -14.16 -2.68
C ARG A 284 -32.87 -12.70 -2.76
N GLN A 285 -34.18 -12.45 -2.81
CA GLN A 285 -34.74 -11.10 -2.71
C GLN A 285 -34.40 -10.48 -1.35
N THR A 286 -34.73 -11.17 -0.26
CA THR A 286 -34.44 -10.70 1.11
C THR A 286 -32.93 -10.56 1.41
N TYR A 287 -32.06 -11.35 0.77
CA TYR A 287 -30.62 -11.14 0.82
C TYR A 287 -30.23 -9.80 0.18
N LEU A 288 -30.68 -9.52 -1.05
CA LEU A 288 -30.39 -8.27 -1.75
C LEU A 288 -30.98 -7.05 -1.03
N GLU A 289 -32.19 -7.15 -0.50
CA GLU A 289 -32.83 -6.10 0.32
C GLU A 289 -31.99 -5.77 1.57
N ARG A 290 -31.55 -6.79 2.32
CA ARG A 290 -30.71 -6.61 3.51
C ARG A 290 -29.35 -6.01 3.16
N ALA A 291 -28.72 -6.49 2.09
CA ALA A 291 -27.47 -5.95 1.60
C ALA A 291 -27.61 -4.47 1.13
N ALA A 292 -28.75 -4.13 0.53
CA ALA A 292 -29.13 -2.77 0.14
C ALA A 292 -29.47 -1.84 1.32
N VAL A 293 -29.58 -2.34 2.56
CA VAL A 293 -29.74 -1.53 3.79
C VAL A 293 -28.50 -1.56 4.70
N ALA A 294 -27.66 -2.60 4.64
CA ALA A 294 -26.45 -2.73 5.44
C ALA A 294 -25.40 -1.62 5.16
N PRO A 295 -24.61 -1.19 6.16
CA PRO A 295 -23.47 -0.29 5.92
C PRO A 295 -22.42 -0.95 5.01
N PRO A 296 -21.56 -0.17 4.33
CA PRO A 296 -20.50 -0.70 3.47
C PRO A 296 -19.55 -1.66 4.21
N GLN A 297 -19.01 -2.65 3.47
CA GLN A 297 -18.07 -3.67 3.96
C GLN A 297 -16.62 -3.36 3.55
#